data_AF-A0A358J098-F1
#
_entry.id   AF-A0A358J098-F1
#
_cell.length_a   1.000
_cell.length_b   1.000
_cell.length_c   1.000
_cell.angle_alpha   90.00
_cell.angle_beta   90.00
_cell.angle_gamma   90.00
#
_symmetry.space_group_name_H-M   'P 1'
#
loop_
_entity.id
_entity.type
_entity.pdbx_description
1 polymer ?
#
loop_
_entity_poly.entity_id
_entity_poly.type
_entity_poly.pdbx_seq_one_letter_code
_entity_poly.pdbx_strand_id
1 'polypeptide(L)'
;MNQEVLNIFNPVPVTPTFDQIKIALASPEKIRSWSFGEIKKPETINYRTFKPERDGLFCARIFGPTKDYECLCGKYKRMKYKGIICEKCGVEVTLARVRRERMGHIDLAAPVAHIWFLKSLPSRISLMLDMALKDVERVLYFENYIVTEPGLTPLKQNQLLTEDEFYHYQEEFGDDGFTAEIGAEAVRNLLMAIDLNAEAEKHRAELADNPSELKAKKASKRLKLLEAFIESGNKPEWMILTIVPVIPPELRPLVPLDGGRFATSDLNDLYRRVINRNNRLKRLIELRAPDIIIRNEKRMLQESVDALFDNGRRGRVITGANKRPLKSLADMLKGKQGRFRQNLLGKRVDYSGRSVITVGPELKLHECGLPKKMALELFKPFIYARLDAKGLSGTVKQSKRMVEREQPAVWDILDEVIREHPVLLNRAPTLHRLGIQAFEPKLIEG
;
A
#
# COMPACT_ATOMS: atom_id res chain seq x y z
N MET A 1 -18.49 19.58 12.94
CA MET A 1 -17.42 19.94 11.99
C MET A 1 -16.76 21.22 12.46
N ASN A 2 -15.44 21.30 12.32
CA ASN A 2 -14.51 22.36 12.75
C ASN A 2 -13.97 22.28 14.20
N GLN A 3 -13.50 21.09 14.60
CA GLN A 3 -12.47 20.97 15.65
C GLN A 3 -11.06 21.31 15.14
N GLU A 4 -10.86 21.44 13.82
CA GLU A 4 -9.54 21.71 13.24
C GLU A 4 -9.02 23.12 13.53
N VAL A 5 -9.90 24.11 13.74
CA VAL A 5 -9.49 25.50 14.05
C VAL A 5 -9.05 25.66 15.52
N LEU A 6 -9.45 24.75 16.42
CA LEU A 6 -9.09 24.79 17.85
C LEU A 6 -7.76 24.08 18.15
N ASN A 7 -7.19 23.35 17.19
CA ASN A 7 -5.98 22.54 17.40
C ASN A 7 -4.66 23.25 17.08
N ILE A 8 -4.68 24.55 16.76
CA ILE A 8 -3.47 25.31 16.37
C ILE A 8 -2.53 25.55 17.57
N PHE A 9 -3.07 25.52 18.81
CA PHE A 9 -2.33 25.85 20.03
C PHE A 9 -2.00 24.64 20.93
N ASN A 10 -2.42 23.43 20.56
CA ASN A 10 -1.98 22.24 21.29
C ASN A 10 -0.53 21.92 20.90
N PRO A 11 0.34 21.55 21.85
CA PRO A 11 1.70 21.13 21.53
C PRO A 11 1.63 20.00 20.49
N VAL A 12 2.30 20.21 19.37
CA VAL A 12 2.39 19.21 18.30
C VAL A 12 2.91 17.92 18.96
N PRO A 13 2.16 16.81 18.89
CA PRO A 13 2.62 15.57 19.48
C PRO A 13 3.98 15.25 18.87
N VAL A 14 4.99 15.04 19.72
CA VAL A 14 6.37 14.75 19.30
C VAL A 14 6.33 13.52 18.41
N THR A 15 6.46 13.73 17.11
CA THR A 15 6.59 12.64 16.15
C THR A 15 7.87 11.89 16.45
N PRO A 16 7.85 10.55 16.55
CA PRO A 16 9.07 9.79 16.76
C PRO A 16 10.03 10.07 15.60
N THR A 17 11.18 10.66 15.93
CA THR A 17 12.25 10.92 14.97
C THR A 17 13.04 9.63 14.76
N PHE A 18 13.36 9.33 13.50
CA PHE A 18 14.22 8.21 13.14
C PHE A 18 15.32 8.73 12.20
N ASP A 19 16.53 8.17 12.33
CA ASP A 19 17.67 8.58 11.51
C ASP A 19 17.84 7.69 10.27
N GLN A 20 17.29 6.46 10.31
CA GLN A 20 17.48 5.45 9.26
C GLN A 20 16.17 4.74 8.93
N ILE A 21 16.02 4.36 7.66
CA ILE A 21 14.93 3.53 7.16
C ILE A 21 15.53 2.24 6.59
N LYS A 22 15.09 1.09 7.11
CA LYS A 22 15.45 -0.24 6.61
C LYS A 22 14.26 -0.88 5.90
N ILE A 23 14.53 -1.59 4.82
CA ILE A 23 13.57 -2.47 4.14
C ILE A 23 14.02 -3.92 4.27
N ALA A 24 13.08 -4.83 4.53
CA ALA A 24 13.32 -6.26 4.67
C ALA A 24 12.10 -7.04 4.15
N LEU A 25 12.27 -8.36 3.95
CA LEU A 25 11.15 -9.23 3.64
C LEU A 25 10.29 -9.42 4.90
N ALA A 26 8.98 -9.48 4.70
CA ALA A 26 8.04 -9.69 5.79
C ALA A 26 7.79 -11.20 5.95
N SER A 27 8.18 -11.75 7.10
CA SER A 27 7.81 -13.13 7.44
C SER A 27 6.29 -13.24 7.67
N PRO A 28 5.69 -14.43 7.52
CA PRO A 28 4.27 -14.65 7.82
C PRO A 28 3.92 -14.25 9.26
N GLU A 29 4.80 -14.55 10.22
CA GLU A 29 4.66 -14.15 11.63
C GLU A 29 4.67 -12.62 11.79
N LYS A 30 5.54 -11.93 11.05
CA LYS A 30 5.60 -10.47 11.08
C LYS A 30 4.33 -9.86 10.50
N ILE A 31 3.79 -10.42 9.42
CA ILE A 31 2.51 -9.99 8.83
C ILE A 31 1.36 -10.17 9.84
N ARG A 32 1.32 -11.30 10.56
CA ARG A 32 0.34 -11.51 11.64
C ARG A 32 0.50 -10.47 12.75
N SER A 33 1.73 -10.12 13.13
CA SER A 33 2.00 -9.12 14.18
C SER A 33 1.49 -7.71 13.85
N TRP A 34 1.42 -7.35 12.56
CA TRP A 34 0.85 -6.07 12.12
C TRP A 34 -0.67 -6.07 12.10
N SER A 35 -1.28 -7.26 12.11
CA SER A 35 -2.70 -7.40 11.88
C SER A 35 -3.50 -7.31 13.17
N PHE A 36 -4.61 -6.58 13.09
CA PHE A 36 -5.60 -6.49 14.15
C PHE A 36 -6.73 -7.53 14.00
N GLY A 37 -6.69 -8.37 12.95
CA GLY A 37 -7.66 -9.43 12.74
C GLY A 37 -7.70 -9.97 11.31
N GLU A 38 -8.21 -11.19 11.19
CA GLU A 38 -8.40 -11.90 9.92
C GLU A 38 -9.70 -11.44 9.23
N ILE A 39 -9.62 -11.19 7.93
CA ILE A 39 -10.78 -10.89 7.09
C ILE A 39 -11.23 -12.16 6.39
N LYS A 40 -12.41 -12.64 6.78
CA LYS A 40 -13.00 -13.88 6.27
C LYS A 40 -13.97 -13.63 5.13
N LYS A 41 -14.58 -12.45 5.12
CA LYS A 41 -15.74 -12.14 4.28
C LYS A 41 -15.40 -11.08 3.23
N PRO A 42 -15.86 -11.23 1.98
CA PRO A 42 -15.62 -10.25 0.92
C PRO A 42 -16.52 -9.01 1.05
N GLU A 43 -17.52 -9.04 1.94
CA GLU A 43 -18.48 -7.94 2.07
C GLU A 43 -17.80 -6.66 2.60
N THR A 44 -18.31 -5.50 2.17
CA THR A 44 -17.79 -4.19 2.56
C THR A 44 -18.70 -3.54 3.59
N ILE A 45 -19.84 -3.04 3.14
CA ILE A 45 -20.86 -2.38 3.96
C ILE A 45 -22.24 -2.97 3.68
N ASN A 46 -23.13 -2.85 4.66
CA ASN A 46 -24.51 -3.23 4.49
C ASN A 46 -25.24 -2.22 3.58
N TYR A 47 -25.95 -2.71 2.57
CA TYR A 47 -26.63 -1.86 1.58
C TYR A 47 -27.79 -1.02 2.14
N ARG A 48 -28.42 -1.43 3.25
CA ARG A 48 -29.54 -0.69 3.87
C ARG A 48 -29.06 0.28 4.94
N THR A 49 -28.17 -0.18 5.81
CA THR A 49 -27.76 0.58 7.01
C THR A 49 -26.47 1.36 6.83
N PHE A 50 -25.73 1.12 5.74
CA PHE A 50 -24.39 1.64 5.47
C PHE A 50 -23.37 1.38 6.58
N LYS A 51 -23.67 0.45 7.49
CA LYS A 51 -22.75 0.02 8.54
C LYS A 51 -21.75 -1.00 7.98
N PRO A 52 -20.49 -0.99 8.45
CA PRO A 52 -19.53 -2.01 8.07
C PRO A 52 -19.99 -3.41 8.46
N GLU A 53 -19.78 -4.37 7.56
CA GLU A 53 -20.10 -5.77 7.82
C GLU A 53 -19.10 -6.44 8.78
N ARG A 54 -19.57 -7.45 9.50
CA ARG A 54 -18.72 -8.22 10.43
C ARG A 54 -17.77 -9.11 9.64
N ASP A 55 -16.49 -9.09 10.00
CA ASP A 55 -15.39 -9.84 9.37
C ASP A 55 -15.16 -9.52 7.88
N GLY A 56 -15.78 -8.45 7.40
CA GLY A 56 -15.62 -7.92 6.05
C GLY A 56 -14.45 -6.94 5.90
N LEU A 57 -14.28 -6.43 4.69
CA LEU A 57 -13.19 -5.53 4.31
C LEU A 57 -13.19 -4.18 5.04
N PHE A 58 -14.30 -3.78 5.65
CA PHE A 58 -14.42 -2.52 6.40
C PHE A 58 -14.71 -2.73 7.89
N CYS A 59 -14.62 -3.97 8.38
CA CYS A 59 -15.04 -4.38 9.71
C CYS A 59 -14.51 -3.44 10.82
N ALA A 60 -15.43 -2.90 11.62
CA ALA A 60 -15.07 -1.98 12.70
C ALA A 60 -14.32 -2.65 13.86
N ARG A 61 -14.47 -3.98 14.04
CA ARG A 61 -13.72 -4.73 15.05
C ARG A 61 -12.22 -4.77 14.73
N ILE A 62 -11.90 -5.02 13.46
CA ILE A 62 -10.51 -5.16 12.99
C ILE A 62 -9.87 -3.77 12.85
N PHE A 63 -10.53 -2.88 12.14
CA PHE A 63 -9.93 -1.59 11.76
C PHE A 63 -10.18 -0.46 12.75
N GLY A 64 -11.13 -0.61 13.69
CA GLY A 64 -11.52 0.43 14.65
C GLY A 64 -12.84 1.14 14.33
N PRO A 65 -13.28 2.08 15.18
CA PRO A 65 -14.60 2.69 15.12
C PRO A 65 -14.75 3.70 13.99
N THR A 66 -15.95 3.83 13.42
CA THR A 66 -16.25 4.79 12.34
C THR A 66 -16.44 6.23 12.84
N LYS A 67 -16.74 6.41 14.13
CA LYS A 67 -16.92 7.71 14.79
C LYS A 67 -16.02 7.78 16.02
N ASP A 68 -15.57 8.98 16.36
CA ASP A 68 -14.70 9.19 17.51
C ASP A 68 -15.41 8.84 18.83
N TYR A 69 -14.75 8.01 19.63
CA TYR A 69 -15.21 7.59 20.96
C TYR A 69 -16.64 6.99 20.96
N GLU A 70 -17.01 6.30 19.88
CA GLU A 70 -18.30 5.62 19.75
C GLU A 70 -18.12 4.23 19.14
N CYS A 71 -18.67 3.21 19.80
CA CYS A 71 -18.72 1.85 19.24
C CYS A 71 -19.81 1.72 18.17
N LEU A 72 -19.69 0.72 17.29
CA LEU A 72 -20.59 0.55 16.13
C LEU A 72 -22.08 0.39 16.50
N CYS A 73 -22.38 -0.26 17.62
CA CYS A 73 -23.77 -0.44 18.08
C CYS A 73 -24.31 0.76 18.87
N GLY A 74 -23.45 1.71 19.27
CA GLY A 74 -23.83 2.87 20.07
C GLY A 74 -24.08 2.61 21.56
N LYS A 75 -23.79 1.41 22.10
CA LYS A 75 -23.88 1.11 23.55
C LYS A 75 -22.94 2.02 24.36
N TYR A 76 -21.67 2.07 23.94
CA TYR A 76 -20.66 2.94 24.53
C TYR A 76 -20.44 4.15 23.62
N LYS A 77 -20.68 5.34 24.18
CA LYS A 77 -20.48 6.65 23.53
C LYS A 77 -19.80 7.60 24.49
N ARG A 78 -19.04 8.56 23.93
CA ARG A 78 -18.28 9.61 24.62
C ARG A 78 -16.94 9.12 25.16
N MET A 79 -16.07 10.09 25.44
CA MET A 79 -14.67 9.87 25.83
C MET A 79 -14.49 9.08 27.14
N LYS A 80 -15.51 9.04 28.02
CA LYS A 80 -15.45 8.29 29.28
C LYS A 80 -15.21 6.79 29.13
N TYR A 81 -15.57 6.21 27.99
CA TYR A 81 -15.41 4.78 27.72
C TYR A 81 -14.19 4.47 26.84
N LYS A 82 -13.25 5.42 26.72
CA LYS A 82 -12.03 5.26 25.92
C LYS A 82 -11.29 3.98 26.33
N GLY A 83 -10.94 3.16 25.35
CA GLY A 83 -10.20 1.90 25.56
C GLY A 83 -11.08 0.69 25.93
N ILE A 84 -12.39 0.87 26.15
CA ILE A 84 -13.29 -0.25 26.41
C ILE A 84 -13.66 -0.94 25.09
N ILE A 85 -13.56 -2.26 25.07
CA ILE A 85 -14.04 -3.10 23.96
C ILE A 85 -15.51 -3.44 24.21
N CYS A 86 -16.37 -3.10 23.25
CA CYS A 86 -17.80 -3.36 23.40
C CYS A 86 -18.14 -4.86 23.32
N GLU A 87 -18.79 -5.43 24.34
CA GLU A 87 -19.21 -6.84 24.35
C GLU A 87 -20.17 -7.20 23.19
N LYS A 88 -21.02 -6.28 22.76
CA LYS A 88 -22.03 -6.55 21.72
C LYS A 88 -21.44 -6.58 20.31
N CYS A 89 -20.52 -5.68 19.98
CA CYS A 89 -19.99 -5.54 18.63
C CYS A 89 -18.48 -5.81 18.50
N GLY A 90 -17.77 -6.01 19.61
CA GLY A 90 -16.32 -6.21 19.66
C GLY A 90 -15.50 -4.98 19.26
N VAL A 91 -16.12 -3.82 19.10
CA VAL A 91 -15.43 -2.59 18.63
C VAL A 91 -14.87 -1.86 19.83
N GLU A 92 -13.59 -1.55 19.75
CA GLU A 92 -12.86 -0.72 20.71
C GLU A 92 -13.27 0.75 20.57
N VAL A 93 -13.52 1.41 21.70
CA VAL A 93 -13.88 2.84 21.73
C VAL A 93 -12.61 3.69 21.70
N THR A 94 -12.22 4.12 20.50
CA THR A 94 -11.05 4.98 20.24
C THR A 94 -11.38 6.10 19.26
N LEU A 95 -10.37 6.86 18.85
CA LEU A 95 -10.47 7.80 17.73
C LEU A 95 -10.66 7.02 16.41
N ALA A 96 -11.43 7.57 15.47
CA ALA A 96 -11.64 6.99 14.15
C ALA A 96 -10.36 7.00 13.30
N ARG A 97 -9.41 7.90 13.59
CA ARG A 97 -8.11 8.00 12.89
C ARG A 97 -7.32 6.69 12.85
N VAL A 98 -7.51 5.81 13.84
CA VAL A 98 -6.84 4.50 13.89
C VAL A 98 -7.20 3.62 12.69
N ARG A 99 -8.34 3.84 12.03
CA ARG A 99 -8.76 3.16 10.79
C ARG A 99 -7.85 3.42 9.60
N ARG A 100 -6.97 4.42 9.70
CA ARG A 100 -5.95 4.71 8.70
C ARG A 100 -4.63 3.97 8.94
N GLU A 101 -4.44 3.45 10.15
CA GLU A 101 -3.18 2.83 10.60
C GLU A 101 -3.31 1.30 10.76
N ARG A 102 -4.45 0.82 11.26
CA ARG A 102 -4.67 -0.61 11.55
C ARG A 102 -4.77 -1.43 10.27
N MET A 103 -3.97 -2.49 10.17
CA MET A 103 -3.99 -3.45 9.06
C MET A 103 -4.79 -4.71 9.40
N GLY A 104 -5.33 -5.35 8.37
CA GLY A 104 -5.93 -6.69 8.45
C GLY A 104 -5.02 -7.72 7.77
N HIS A 105 -5.38 -9.00 7.84
CA HIS A 105 -4.74 -10.04 7.04
C HIS A 105 -5.77 -11.02 6.48
N ILE A 106 -5.37 -11.76 5.44
CA ILE A 106 -6.11 -12.87 4.86
C ILE A 106 -5.21 -14.11 4.95
N ASP A 107 -5.68 -15.14 5.64
CA ASP A 107 -5.02 -16.45 5.66
C ASP A 107 -5.38 -17.22 4.38
N LEU A 108 -4.36 -17.46 3.55
CA LEU A 108 -4.53 -18.17 2.29
C LEU A 108 -4.70 -19.67 2.54
N ALA A 109 -5.57 -20.31 1.77
CA ALA A 109 -5.80 -21.75 1.82
C ALA A 109 -4.67 -22.56 1.17
N ALA A 110 -3.97 -21.95 0.21
CA ALA A 110 -2.77 -22.49 -0.40
C ALA A 110 -1.71 -21.37 -0.50
N PRO A 111 -0.41 -21.70 -0.35
CA PRO A 111 0.68 -20.77 -0.62
C PRO A 111 0.60 -20.19 -2.05
N VAL A 112 1.08 -18.96 -2.21
CA VAL A 112 1.03 -18.21 -3.46
C VAL A 112 2.37 -17.51 -3.67
N ALA A 113 3.00 -17.70 -4.83
CA ALA A 113 4.26 -17.04 -5.14
C ALA A 113 4.08 -15.53 -5.28
N HIS A 114 4.96 -14.73 -4.68
CA HIS A 114 4.88 -13.28 -4.84
C HIS A 114 5.36 -12.86 -6.23
N ILE A 115 4.49 -12.23 -7.03
CA ILE A 115 4.72 -11.87 -8.43
C ILE A 115 6.01 -11.09 -8.69
N TRP A 116 6.40 -10.18 -7.78
CA TRP A 116 7.65 -9.42 -7.92
C TRP A 116 8.91 -10.30 -7.88
N PHE A 117 9.00 -11.31 -7.01
CA PHE A 117 10.18 -12.17 -6.93
C PHE A 117 10.25 -13.18 -8.07
N LEU A 118 9.09 -13.52 -8.65
CA LEU A 118 8.97 -14.39 -9.81
C LEU A 118 9.29 -13.65 -11.13
N LYS A 119 8.60 -12.54 -11.41
CA LYS A 119 8.62 -11.85 -12.72
C LYS A 119 9.53 -10.61 -12.77
N SER A 120 10.26 -10.29 -11.70
CA SER A 120 11.35 -9.32 -11.82
C SER A 120 12.49 -9.93 -12.63
N LEU A 121 13.17 -9.11 -13.43
CA LEU A 121 14.36 -9.54 -14.17
C LEU A 121 15.59 -8.96 -13.47
N PRO A 122 16.54 -9.80 -13.00
CA PRO A 122 16.49 -11.26 -12.94
C PRO A 122 15.49 -11.77 -11.89
N SER A 123 14.91 -12.96 -12.14
CA SER A 123 13.99 -13.61 -11.20
C SER A 123 14.74 -14.12 -9.99
N ARG A 124 14.28 -13.76 -8.79
CA ARG A 124 14.97 -14.15 -7.54
C ARG A 124 14.68 -15.61 -7.21
N ILE A 125 13.45 -16.07 -7.45
CA ILE A 125 13.06 -17.47 -7.22
C ILE A 125 13.80 -18.38 -8.21
N SER A 126 13.79 -18.07 -9.50
CA SER A 126 14.45 -18.92 -10.51
C SER A 126 15.97 -18.94 -10.34
N LEU A 127 16.59 -17.80 -9.97
CA LEU A 127 18.02 -17.77 -9.66
C LEU A 127 18.38 -18.56 -8.40
N MET A 128 17.50 -18.60 -7.40
CA MET A 128 17.71 -19.38 -6.18
C MET A 128 17.66 -20.89 -6.45
N LEU A 129 16.69 -21.33 -7.26
CA LEU A 129 16.50 -22.75 -7.63
C LEU A 129 17.45 -23.24 -8.75
N ASP A 130 18.24 -22.35 -9.35
CA ASP A 130 19.04 -22.60 -10.55
C ASP A 130 18.27 -23.13 -11.78
N MET A 131 16.98 -22.77 -11.88
CA MET A 131 16.09 -23.19 -12.96
C MET A 131 15.79 -22.05 -13.92
N ALA A 132 15.39 -22.37 -15.15
CA ALA A 132 14.88 -21.35 -16.06
C ALA A 132 13.55 -20.79 -15.56
N LEU A 133 13.29 -19.50 -15.79
CA LEU A 133 12.04 -18.86 -15.37
C LEU A 133 10.79 -19.55 -15.93
N LYS A 134 10.85 -20.01 -17.19
CA LYS A 134 9.74 -20.72 -17.84
C LYS A 134 9.40 -22.03 -17.11
N ASP A 135 10.41 -22.73 -16.62
CA ASP A 135 10.25 -24.01 -15.93
C ASP A 135 9.60 -23.80 -14.56
N VAL A 136 10.04 -22.78 -13.81
CA VAL A 136 9.39 -22.39 -12.55
C VAL A 136 7.94 -21.96 -12.77
N GLU A 137 7.64 -21.26 -13.87
CA GLU A 137 6.26 -20.89 -14.21
C GLU A 137 5.38 -22.11 -14.51
N ARG A 138 5.88 -23.10 -15.25
CA ARG A 138 5.17 -24.35 -15.52
C ARG A 138 4.76 -25.07 -14.23
N VAL A 139 5.67 -25.12 -13.25
CA VAL A 139 5.38 -25.70 -11.94
C VAL A 139 4.33 -24.87 -11.18
N LEU A 140 4.51 -23.55 -11.09
CA LEU A 140 3.63 -22.66 -10.34
C LEU A 140 2.18 -22.64 -10.87
N TYR A 141 2.00 -22.81 -12.18
CA TYR A 141 0.69 -22.74 -12.84
C TYR A 141 0.08 -24.09 -13.15
N PHE A 142 0.58 -25.14 -12.49
CA PHE A 142 0.04 -26.49 -12.55
C PHE A 142 0.09 -27.12 -13.96
N GLU A 143 1.16 -26.85 -14.72
CA GLU A 143 1.42 -27.51 -16.01
C GLU A 143 2.29 -28.77 -15.84
N ASN A 144 3.38 -28.67 -15.08
CA ASN A 144 4.32 -29.77 -14.85
C ASN A 144 4.58 -29.99 -13.35
N TYR A 145 4.86 -31.23 -12.97
CA TYR A 145 5.40 -31.57 -11.65
C TYR A 145 6.90 -31.32 -11.59
N ILE A 146 7.41 -31.12 -10.38
CA ILE A 146 8.84 -31.05 -10.09
C ILE A 146 9.21 -32.10 -9.06
N VAL A 147 10.26 -32.87 -9.35
CA VAL A 147 10.80 -33.87 -8.44
C VAL A 147 11.49 -33.16 -7.27
N THR A 148 10.92 -33.28 -6.07
CA THR A 148 11.48 -32.74 -4.83
C THR A 148 12.50 -33.71 -4.24
N GLU A 149 12.15 -34.99 -4.20
CA GLU A 149 12.99 -36.08 -3.70
C GLU A 149 12.99 -37.25 -4.71
N PRO A 150 14.11 -37.51 -5.39
CA PRO A 150 14.18 -38.55 -6.42
C PRO A 150 14.19 -39.99 -5.86
N GLY A 151 14.41 -40.18 -4.55
CA GLY A 151 14.46 -41.50 -3.94
C GLY A 151 15.50 -42.43 -4.58
N LEU A 152 15.11 -43.68 -4.86
CA LEU A 152 15.95 -44.69 -5.52
C LEU A 152 15.73 -44.76 -7.04
N THR A 153 14.93 -43.84 -7.59
CA THR A 153 14.58 -43.81 -9.02
C THR A 153 15.71 -43.18 -9.86
N PRO A 154 15.70 -43.37 -11.20
CA PRO A 154 16.65 -42.70 -12.10
C PRO A 154 16.40 -41.19 -12.24
N LEU A 155 15.39 -40.63 -11.57
CA LEU A 155 15.02 -39.22 -11.66
C LEU A 155 16.05 -38.31 -10.99
N LYS A 156 16.13 -37.07 -11.45
CA LYS A 156 16.97 -36.03 -10.84
C LYS A 156 16.13 -35.07 -10.03
N GLN A 157 16.70 -34.57 -8.93
CA GLN A 157 16.09 -33.44 -8.21
C GLN A 157 15.93 -32.23 -9.14
N ASN A 158 14.82 -31.52 -9.01
CA ASN A 158 14.41 -30.41 -9.87
C ASN A 158 14.13 -30.79 -11.34
N GLN A 159 14.03 -32.09 -11.66
CA GLN A 159 13.55 -32.53 -12.96
C GLN A 159 12.06 -32.23 -13.09
N LEU A 160 11.66 -31.70 -14.25
CA LEU A 160 10.26 -31.52 -14.58
C LEU A 160 9.68 -32.80 -15.17
N LEU A 161 8.48 -33.13 -14.73
CA LEU A 161 7.68 -34.23 -15.27
C LEU A 161 6.35 -33.68 -15.79
N THR A 162 5.97 -34.09 -16.99
CA THR A 162 4.60 -33.92 -17.47
C THR A 162 3.65 -34.81 -16.67
N GLU A 163 2.35 -34.57 -16.77
CA GLU A 163 1.35 -35.39 -16.06
C GLU A 163 1.41 -36.87 -16.49
N ASP A 164 1.59 -37.14 -17.78
CA ASP A 164 1.71 -38.52 -18.30
C ASP A 164 2.99 -39.21 -17.80
N GLU A 165 4.13 -38.51 -17.82
CA GLU A 165 5.39 -39.04 -17.29
C GLU A 165 5.31 -39.31 -15.78
N PHE A 166 4.66 -38.42 -15.03
CA PHE A 166 4.48 -38.59 -13.60
C PHE A 166 3.71 -39.88 -13.27
N TYR A 167 2.58 -40.12 -13.95
CA TYR A 167 1.83 -41.36 -13.75
C TYR A 167 2.61 -42.59 -14.21
N HIS A 168 3.33 -42.53 -15.33
CA HIS A 168 4.18 -43.63 -15.78
C HIS A 168 5.24 -44.00 -14.73
N TYR A 169 5.95 -43.01 -14.17
CA TYR A 169 6.95 -43.27 -13.13
C TYR A 169 6.33 -43.75 -11.82
N GLN A 170 5.12 -43.28 -11.47
CA GLN A 170 4.38 -43.81 -10.31
C GLN A 170 3.96 -45.27 -10.51
N GLU A 171 3.54 -45.66 -11.72
CA GLU A 171 3.20 -47.05 -12.05
C GLU A 171 4.44 -47.97 -11.99
N GLU A 172 5.60 -47.48 -12.43
CA GLU A 172 6.84 -48.27 -12.49
C GLU A 172 7.51 -48.43 -11.11
N PHE A 173 7.58 -47.36 -10.31
CA PHE A 173 8.34 -47.33 -9.05
C PHE A 173 7.47 -47.33 -7.79
N GLY A 174 6.14 -47.26 -7.94
CA GLY A 174 5.18 -47.14 -6.85
C GLY A 174 5.07 -45.71 -6.30
N ASP A 175 3.98 -45.46 -5.56
CA ASP A 175 3.64 -44.13 -5.03
C ASP A 175 4.70 -43.56 -4.07
N ASP A 176 5.45 -44.43 -3.36
CA ASP A 176 6.50 -44.04 -2.41
C ASP A 176 7.92 -44.05 -3.04
N GLY A 177 8.06 -44.37 -4.33
CA GLY A 177 9.36 -44.51 -4.99
C GLY A 177 10.12 -43.19 -5.13
N PHE A 178 9.39 -42.10 -5.35
CA PHE A 178 9.89 -40.73 -5.44
C PHE A 178 8.80 -39.72 -5.06
N THR A 179 9.19 -38.51 -4.67
CA THR A 179 8.24 -37.42 -4.42
C THR A 179 8.36 -36.37 -5.52
N ALA A 180 7.25 -36.09 -6.19
CA ALA A 180 7.13 -34.93 -7.07
C ALA A 180 5.89 -34.12 -6.73
N GLU A 181 6.06 -32.81 -6.63
CA GLU A 181 5.03 -31.88 -6.22
C GLU A 181 4.73 -30.88 -7.33
N ILE A 182 3.62 -30.14 -7.22
CA ILE A 182 3.21 -29.13 -8.19
C ILE A 182 2.69 -27.86 -7.51
N GLY A 183 2.79 -26.72 -8.20
CA GLY A 183 2.31 -25.44 -7.72
C GLY A 183 3.27 -24.70 -6.81
N ALA A 184 2.75 -23.69 -6.11
CA ALA A 184 3.53 -22.85 -5.20
C ALA A 184 3.98 -23.57 -3.92
N GLU A 185 3.32 -24.68 -3.55
CA GLU A 185 3.74 -25.55 -2.43
C GLU A 185 5.08 -26.22 -2.76
N ALA A 186 5.21 -26.81 -3.95
CA ALA A 186 6.43 -27.41 -4.44
C ALA A 186 7.61 -26.44 -4.43
N VAL A 187 7.41 -25.25 -5.02
CA VAL A 187 8.43 -24.20 -5.05
C VAL A 187 8.81 -23.75 -3.64
N ARG A 188 7.85 -23.67 -2.71
CA ARG A 188 8.13 -23.32 -1.32
C ARG A 188 8.97 -24.39 -0.63
N ASN A 189 8.61 -25.66 -0.80
CA ASN A 189 9.32 -26.79 -0.19
C ASN A 189 10.76 -26.87 -0.71
N LEU A 190 10.97 -26.70 -2.02
CA LEU A 190 12.30 -26.61 -2.61
C LEU A 190 13.12 -25.45 -2.05
N LEU A 191 12.51 -24.26 -1.88
CA LEU A 191 13.19 -23.11 -1.28
C LEU A 191 13.54 -23.34 0.20
N MET A 192 12.72 -24.08 0.94
CA MET A 192 12.98 -24.44 2.33
C MET A 192 14.10 -25.48 2.49
N ALA A 193 14.27 -26.37 1.50
CA ALA A 193 15.28 -27.41 1.51
C ALA A 193 16.71 -26.90 1.20
N ILE A 194 16.85 -25.67 0.71
CA ILE A 194 18.17 -25.09 0.36
C ILE A 194 18.92 -24.70 1.63
N ASP A 195 20.08 -25.31 1.84
CA ASP A 195 21.10 -24.79 2.76
C ASP A 195 21.89 -23.67 2.07
N LEU A 196 21.64 -22.44 2.52
CA LEU A 196 22.27 -21.24 1.96
C LEU A 196 23.79 -21.25 2.12
N ASN A 197 24.33 -21.77 3.23
CA ASN A 197 25.77 -21.74 3.49
C ASN A 197 26.49 -22.77 2.62
N ALA A 198 25.98 -24.00 2.59
CA ALA A 198 26.55 -25.08 1.78
C ALA A 198 26.54 -24.72 0.28
N GLU A 199 25.44 -24.16 -0.23
CA GLU A 199 25.33 -23.78 -1.65
C GLU A 199 26.23 -22.57 -1.99
N ALA A 200 26.44 -21.65 -1.03
CA ALA A 200 27.37 -20.53 -1.21
C ALA A 200 28.83 -21.03 -1.29
N GLU A 201 29.25 -21.94 -0.41
CA GLU A 201 30.59 -22.53 -0.45
C GLU A 201 30.84 -23.31 -1.75
N LYS A 202 29.87 -24.09 -2.19
CA LYS A 202 29.92 -24.80 -3.48
C LYS A 202 30.15 -23.85 -4.65
N HIS A 203 29.44 -22.73 -4.71
CA HIS A 203 29.65 -21.75 -5.79
C HIS A 203 30.96 -20.96 -5.65
N ARG A 204 31.48 -20.75 -4.44
CA ARG A 204 32.83 -20.20 -4.27
C ARG A 204 33.90 -21.14 -4.81
N ALA A 205 33.78 -22.44 -4.55
CA ALA A 205 34.66 -23.46 -5.10
C ALA A 205 34.56 -23.53 -6.63
N GLU A 206 33.34 -23.51 -7.19
CA GLU A 206 33.11 -23.48 -8.64
C GLU A 206 33.76 -22.27 -9.31
N LEU A 207 33.75 -21.10 -8.66
CA LEU A 207 34.42 -19.90 -9.18
C LEU A 207 35.95 -19.98 -9.08
N ALA A 208 36.49 -20.70 -8.10
CA ALA A 208 37.92 -20.91 -7.94
C ALA A 208 38.51 -21.87 -8.99
N ASP A 209 37.70 -22.81 -9.51
CA ASP A 209 38.10 -23.80 -10.52
C ASP A 209 38.21 -23.24 -11.95
N ASN A 210 38.38 -21.91 -12.10
CA ASN A 210 38.49 -21.18 -13.37
C ASN A 210 37.49 -21.64 -14.45
N PRO A 211 36.17 -21.55 -14.18
CA PRO A 211 35.16 -22.01 -15.12
C PRO A 211 35.09 -21.09 -16.34
N SER A 212 34.46 -21.57 -17.42
CA SER A 212 34.21 -20.74 -18.61
C SER A 212 33.46 -19.45 -18.24
N GLU A 213 33.69 -18.37 -19.01
CA GLU A 213 33.18 -17.02 -18.69
C GLU A 213 31.66 -17.00 -18.39
N LEU A 214 30.90 -17.82 -19.13
CA LEU A 214 29.45 -17.97 -18.98
C LEU A 214 29.04 -18.63 -17.66
N LYS A 215 29.75 -19.69 -17.26
CA LYS A 215 29.54 -20.37 -15.98
C LYS A 215 29.95 -19.48 -14.82
N ALA A 216 31.10 -18.80 -14.93
CA ALA A 216 31.58 -17.84 -13.95
C ALA A 216 30.54 -16.72 -13.70
N LYS A 217 29.97 -16.14 -14.76
CA LYS A 217 28.92 -15.10 -14.64
C LYS A 217 27.64 -15.63 -13.97
N LYS A 218 27.24 -16.87 -14.24
CA LYS A 218 26.04 -17.49 -13.63
C LYS A 218 26.27 -17.75 -12.13
N ALA A 219 27.36 -18.43 -11.80
CA ALA A 219 27.76 -18.74 -10.42
C ALA A 219 27.94 -17.46 -9.59
N SER A 220 28.61 -16.44 -10.11
CA SER A 220 28.79 -15.14 -9.43
C SER A 220 27.45 -14.45 -9.11
N LYS A 221 26.50 -14.44 -10.05
CA LYS A 221 25.16 -13.84 -9.81
C LYS A 221 24.39 -14.59 -8.72
N ARG A 222 24.48 -15.92 -8.69
CA ARG A 222 23.80 -16.76 -7.70
C ARG A 222 24.46 -16.64 -6.32
N LEU A 223 25.78 -16.70 -6.25
CA LEU A 223 26.55 -16.48 -5.02
C LEU A 223 26.21 -15.13 -4.38
N LYS A 224 26.16 -14.06 -5.16
CA LYS A 224 25.76 -12.73 -4.68
C LYS A 224 24.34 -12.71 -4.09
N LEU A 225 23.41 -13.49 -4.64
CA LEU A 225 22.06 -13.60 -4.08
C LEU A 225 22.08 -14.37 -2.76
N LEU A 226 22.79 -15.50 -2.70
CA LEU A 226 22.91 -16.34 -1.49
C LEU A 226 23.52 -15.54 -0.33
N GLU A 227 24.64 -14.85 -0.56
CA GLU A 227 25.30 -14.02 0.44
C GLU A 227 24.37 -12.91 0.94
N ALA A 228 23.61 -12.25 0.05
CA ALA A 228 22.63 -11.25 0.46
C ALA A 228 21.49 -11.83 1.34
N PHE A 229 21.08 -13.07 1.13
CA PHE A 229 20.11 -13.74 2.01
C PHE A 229 20.72 -14.09 3.38
N ILE A 230 21.96 -14.58 3.40
CA ILE A 230 22.70 -14.90 4.62
C ILE A 230 22.89 -13.62 5.47
N GLU A 231 23.41 -12.55 4.88
CA GLU A 231 23.64 -11.27 5.57
C GLU A 231 22.35 -10.63 6.10
N SER A 232 21.26 -10.75 5.33
CA SER A 232 19.99 -10.13 5.71
C SER A 232 19.20 -10.93 6.75
N GLY A 233 19.56 -12.20 6.99
CA GLY A 233 18.83 -13.14 7.85
C GLY A 233 17.42 -13.47 7.35
N ASN A 234 17.10 -13.13 6.10
CA ASN A 234 15.82 -13.48 5.51
C ASN A 234 15.84 -14.93 5.07
N LYS A 235 14.67 -15.59 5.10
CA LYS A 235 14.54 -16.95 4.59
C LYS A 235 13.99 -16.95 3.15
N PRO A 236 14.52 -17.79 2.23
CA PRO A 236 14.09 -17.79 0.82
C PRO A 236 12.60 -18.09 0.63
N GLU A 237 12.03 -18.95 1.47
CA GLU A 237 10.63 -19.35 1.41
C GLU A 237 9.65 -18.21 1.70
N TRP A 238 10.09 -17.10 2.30
CA TRP A 238 9.27 -15.90 2.50
C TRP A 238 8.90 -15.19 1.19
N MET A 239 9.52 -15.55 0.06
CA MET A 239 9.09 -15.14 -1.28
C MET A 239 7.75 -15.78 -1.69
N ILE A 240 7.32 -16.85 -1.01
CA ILE A 240 6.03 -17.50 -1.19
C ILE A 240 5.11 -17.08 -0.03
N LEU A 241 4.03 -16.37 -0.37
CA LEU A 241 3.07 -15.84 0.58
C LEU A 241 2.13 -16.95 1.06
N THR A 242 2.04 -17.12 2.38
CA THR A 242 0.97 -17.89 3.04
C THR A 242 -0.12 -16.97 3.60
N ILE A 243 0.20 -15.69 3.80
CA ILE A 243 -0.67 -14.68 4.39
C ILE A 243 -0.54 -13.40 3.58
N VAL A 244 -1.68 -12.78 3.26
CA VAL A 244 -1.71 -11.50 2.53
C VAL A 244 -2.17 -10.39 3.48
N PRO A 245 -1.36 -9.33 3.69
CA PRO A 245 -1.81 -8.17 4.45
C PRO A 245 -2.87 -7.38 3.68
N VAL A 246 -3.84 -6.84 4.41
CA VAL A 246 -4.89 -5.96 3.88
C VAL A 246 -4.67 -4.56 4.38
N ILE A 247 -4.55 -3.62 3.44
CA ILE A 247 -4.33 -2.22 3.78
C ILE A 247 -5.54 -1.61 4.53
N PRO A 248 -5.31 -0.59 5.37
CA PRO A 248 -6.36 0.09 6.11
C PRO A 248 -7.48 0.64 5.20
N PRO A 249 -8.76 0.61 5.63
CA PRO A 249 -9.91 1.00 4.81
C PRO A 249 -9.89 2.47 4.38
N GLU A 250 -9.33 3.38 5.19
CA GLU A 250 -9.21 4.81 4.83
C GLU A 250 -8.27 5.05 3.64
N LEU A 251 -7.35 4.12 3.35
CA LEU A 251 -6.49 4.18 2.17
C LEU A 251 -7.16 3.63 0.90
N ARG A 252 -8.32 2.98 1.06
CA ARG A 252 -9.15 2.40 -0.01
C ARG A 252 -10.63 2.72 0.22
N PRO A 253 -10.99 4.02 0.27
CA PRO A 253 -12.29 4.46 0.75
C PRO A 253 -13.44 4.01 -0.16
N LEU A 254 -14.62 3.96 0.45
CA LEU A 254 -15.90 3.77 -0.21
C LEU A 254 -16.74 5.00 0.14
N VAL A 255 -16.84 5.94 -0.81
CA VAL A 255 -17.44 7.25 -0.57
C VAL A 255 -18.84 7.28 -1.19
N PRO A 256 -19.90 7.61 -0.43
CA PRO A 256 -21.22 7.82 -1.01
C PRO A 256 -21.19 9.05 -1.92
N LEU A 257 -21.77 8.90 -3.10
CA LEU A 257 -22.04 9.99 -4.04
C LEU A 257 -23.53 10.31 -4.03
N ASP A 258 -23.87 11.49 -4.55
CA ASP A 258 -25.26 11.89 -4.74
C ASP A 258 -26.02 10.87 -5.60
N GLY A 259 -27.29 10.63 -5.24
CA GLY A 259 -28.13 9.63 -5.90
C GLY A 259 -27.90 8.19 -5.44
N GLY A 260 -27.34 7.97 -4.25
CA GLY A 260 -27.20 6.64 -3.62
C GLY A 260 -26.13 5.75 -4.26
N ARG A 261 -25.27 6.31 -5.11
CA ARG A 261 -24.15 5.61 -5.73
C ARG A 261 -22.95 5.61 -4.78
N PHE A 262 -22.01 4.70 -5.00
CA PHE A 262 -20.76 4.64 -4.25
C PHE A 262 -19.56 4.71 -5.19
N ALA A 263 -18.62 5.59 -4.87
CA ALA A 263 -17.29 5.55 -5.46
C ALA A 263 -16.43 4.55 -4.67
N THR A 264 -16.00 3.48 -5.32
CA THR A 264 -15.15 2.44 -4.73
C THR A 264 -13.73 2.53 -5.27
N SER A 265 -12.74 2.29 -4.41
CA SER A 265 -11.37 2.06 -4.84
C SER A 265 -11.24 0.70 -5.57
N ASP A 266 -10.50 0.67 -6.68
CA ASP A 266 -10.20 -0.55 -7.46
C ASP A 266 -9.59 -1.67 -6.60
N LEU A 267 -8.83 -1.32 -5.56
CA LEU A 267 -8.24 -2.29 -4.63
C LEU A 267 -9.29 -3.12 -3.90
N ASN A 268 -10.45 -2.53 -3.57
CA ASN A 268 -11.51 -3.28 -2.89
C ASN A 268 -12.02 -4.42 -3.79
N ASP A 269 -12.12 -4.21 -5.10
CA ASP A 269 -12.54 -5.26 -6.03
C ASP A 269 -11.48 -6.36 -6.17
N LEU A 270 -10.19 -5.99 -6.17
CA LEU A 270 -9.09 -6.97 -6.19
C LEU A 270 -9.06 -7.81 -4.89
N TYR A 271 -9.20 -7.18 -3.72
CA TYR A 271 -9.30 -7.89 -2.45
C TYR A 271 -10.52 -8.82 -2.39
N ARG A 272 -11.69 -8.36 -2.89
CA ARG A 272 -12.90 -9.19 -2.96
C ARG A 272 -12.67 -10.44 -3.80
N ARG A 273 -12.00 -10.31 -4.95
CA ARG A 273 -11.67 -11.47 -5.80
C ARG A 273 -10.77 -12.47 -5.06
N VAL A 274 -9.71 -12.00 -4.40
CA VAL A 274 -8.83 -12.86 -3.59
C VAL A 274 -9.60 -13.59 -2.50
N ILE A 275 -10.41 -12.89 -1.71
CA ILE A 275 -11.19 -13.50 -0.61
C ILE A 275 -12.20 -14.52 -1.15
N ASN A 276 -12.90 -14.20 -2.24
CA ASN A 276 -13.87 -15.11 -2.86
C ASN A 276 -13.21 -16.41 -3.34
N ARG A 277 -12.07 -16.30 -4.03
CA ARG A 277 -11.29 -17.45 -4.52
C ARG A 277 -10.74 -18.28 -3.37
N ASN A 278 -10.20 -17.61 -2.36
CA ASN A 278 -9.67 -18.25 -1.16
C ASN A 278 -10.74 -19.04 -0.41
N ASN A 279 -11.90 -18.44 -0.17
CA ASN A 279 -13.03 -19.10 0.52
C ASN A 279 -13.60 -20.26 -0.30
N ARG A 280 -13.66 -20.11 -1.63
CA ARG A 280 -14.07 -21.19 -2.53
C ARG A 280 -13.09 -22.36 -2.47
N LEU A 281 -11.78 -22.08 -2.48
CA LEU A 281 -10.75 -23.10 -2.34
C LEU A 281 -10.85 -23.83 -0.98
N LYS A 282 -11.02 -23.11 0.14
CA LYS A 282 -11.23 -23.73 1.47
C LYS A 282 -12.40 -24.71 1.45
N ARG A 283 -13.55 -24.29 0.90
CA ARG A 283 -14.74 -25.16 0.77
C ARG A 283 -14.50 -26.38 -0.12
N LEU A 284 -13.78 -26.23 -1.22
CA LEU A 284 -13.47 -27.35 -2.12
C LEU A 284 -12.57 -28.39 -1.45
N ILE A 285 -11.61 -27.94 -0.64
CA ILE A 285 -10.73 -28.83 0.15
C ILE A 285 -11.54 -29.54 1.24
N GLU A 286 -12.41 -28.82 1.96
CA GLU A 286 -13.29 -29.41 2.99
C GLU A 286 -14.22 -30.49 2.42
N LEU A 287 -14.75 -30.26 1.21
CA LEU A 287 -15.61 -31.21 0.50
C LEU A 287 -14.84 -32.34 -0.19
N ARG A 288 -13.50 -32.36 -0.11
CA ARG A 288 -12.63 -33.31 -0.83
C ARG A 288 -12.97 -33.39 -2.32
N ALA A 289 -13.12 -32.22 -2.96
CA ALA A 289 -13.37 -32.15 -4.40
C ALA A 289 -12.19 -32.76 -5.20
N PRO A 290 -12.43 -33.25 -6.43
CA PRO A 290 -11.37 -33.79 -7.28
C PRO A 290 -10.19 -32.83 -7.50
N ASP A 291 -8.98 -33.37 -7.61
CA ASP A 291 -7.73 -32.60 -7.68
C ASP A 291 -7.68 -31.63 -8.85
N ILE A 292 -8.25 -31.97 -10.00
CA ILE A 292 -8.33 -31.08 -11.17
C ILE A 292 -9.03 -29.76 -10.81
N ILE A 293 -10.11 -29.84 -10.03
CA ILE A 293 -10.87 -28.66 -9.60
C ILE A 293 -10.07 -27.86 -8.58
N ILE A 294 -9.40 -28.53 -7.64
CA ILE A 294 -8.55 -27.90 -6.63
C ILE A 294 -7.37 -27.17 -7.29
N ARG A 295 -6.66 -27.82 -8.23
CA ARG A 295 -5.54 -27.22 -8.98
C ARG A 295 -5.98 -25.99 -9.76
N ASN A 296 -7.12 -26.06 -10.45
CA ASN A 296 -7.66 -24.91 -11.15
C ASN A 296 -7.99 -23.75 -10.19
N GLU A 297 -8.59 -24.03 -9.02
CA GLU A 297 -8.88 -22.97 -8.05
C GLU A 297 -7.61 -22.40 -7.38
N LYS A 298 -6.58 -23.24 -7.12
CA LYS A 298 -5.24 -22.78 -6.69
C LYS A 298 -4.61 -21.84 -7.74
N ARG A 299 -4.69 -22.18 -9.04
CA ARG A 299 -4.24 -21.33 -10.15
C ARG A 299 -5.01 -20.00 -10.19
N MET A 300 -6.33 -20.03 -10.06
CA MET A 300 -7.18 -18.83 -10.04
C MET A 300 -6.88 -17.93 -8.83
N LEU A 301 -6.55 -18.52 -7.68
CA LEU A 301 -6.12 -17.79 -6.48
C LEU A 301 -4.78 -17.10 -6.72
N GLN A 302 -3.79 -17.80 -7.28
CA GLN A 302 -2.49 -17.23 -7.65
C GLN A 302 -2.67 -16.01 -8.58
N GLU A 303 -3.48 -16.14 -9.64
CA GLU A 303 -3.75 -15.02 -10.56
C GLU A 303 -4.45 -13.83 -9.89
N SER A 304 -5.34 -14.10 -8.94
CA SER A 304 -6.04 -13.05 -8.21
C SER A 304 -5.10 -12.26 -7.29
N VAL A 305 -4.14 -12.94 -6.66
CA VAL A 305 -3.11 -12.31 -5.84
C VAL A 305 -2.08 -11.58 -6.71
N ASP A 306 -1.68 -12.15 -7.85
CA ASP A 306 -0.81 -11.49 -8.81
C ASP A 306 -1.41 -10.14 -9.25
N ALA A 307 -2.69 -10.13 -9.59
CA ALA A 307 -3.40 -8.91 -9.98
C ALA A 307 -3.57 -7.89 -8.85
N LEU A 308 -3.67 -8.34 -7.60
CA LEU A 308 -3.69 -7.46 -6.43
C LEU A 308 -2.37 -6.68 -6.29
N PHE A 309 -1.24 -7.36 -6.44
CA PHE A 309 0.08 -6.75 -6.30
C PHE A 309 0.53 -5.97 -7.54
N ASP A 310 0.38 -6.54 -8.75
CA ASP A 310 0.84 -5.92 -10.01
C ASP A 310 -0.01 -6.42 -11.20
N ASN A 311 -1.13 -5.75 -11.44
CA ASN A 311 -2.10 -6.12 -12.49
C ASN A 311 -1.49 -5.90 -13.88
N GLY A 312 -1.45 -6.96 -14.69
CA GLY A 312 -0.93 -6.91 -16.06
C GLY A 312 0.54 -7.27 -16.21
N ARG A 313 1.26 -7.57 -15.13
CA ARG A 313 2.61 -8.15 -15.22
C ARG A 313 2.61 -9.57 -15.77
N ARG A 314 1.50 -10.26 -15.63
CA ARG A 314 1.24 -11.57 -16.21
C ARG A 314 -0.10 -11.56 -16.95
N GLY A 315 -0.07 -12.03 -18.20
CA GLY A 315 -1.26 -12.32 -18.98
C GLY A 315 -2.17 -11.11 -19.20
N ARG A 316 -3.48 -11.39 -19.23
CA ARG A 316 -4.51 -10.40 -19.50
C ARG A 316 -4.81 -9.55 -18.27
N VAL A 317 -4.80 -8.24 -18.46
CA VAL A 317 -5.12 -7.28 -17.39
C VAL A 317 -6.56 -7.46 -16.95
N ILE A 318 -6.77 -7.52 -15.64
CA ILE A 318 -8.11 -7.57 -15.06
C ILE A 318 -8.75 -6.19 -15.20
N THR A 319 -9.92 -6.15 -15.85
CA THR A 319 -10.70 -4.93 -16.07
C THR A 319 -11.91 -4.85 -15.13
N GLY A 320 -12.30 -3.62 -14.79
CA GLY A 320 -13.52 -3.31 -14.05
C GLY A 320 -14.74 -3.20 -14.97
N ALA A 321 -15.89 -2.80 -14.40
CA ALA A 321 -17.15 -2.63 -15.13
C ALA A 321 -17.02 -1.69 -16.35
N ASN A 322 -16.19 -0.65 -16.24
CA ASN A 322 -15.97 0.34 -17.30
C ASN A 322 -14.93 -0.12 -18.34
N LYS A 323 -14.59 -1.42 -18.40
CA LYS A 323 -13.52 -2.01 -19.24
C LYS A 323 -12.11 -1.43 -19.04
N ARG A 324 -11.94 -0.46 -18.13
CA ARG A 324 -10.63 0.07 -17.72
C ARG A 324 -9.88 -0.96 -16.86
N PRO A 325 -8.55 -1.07 -16.97
CA PRO A 325 -7.76 -1.91 -16.09
C PRO A 325 -7.86 -1.41 -14.64
N LEU A 326 -8.00 -2.34 -13.70
CA LEU A 326 -8.01 -2.02 -12.27
C LEU A 326 -6.59 -1.64 -11.81
N LYS A 327 -6.47 -0.56 -11.04
CA LYS A 327 -5.19 -0.15 -10.45
C LYS A 327 -4.78 -1.09 -9.30
N SER A 328 -3.59 -1.68 -9.41
CA SER A 328 -2.99 -2.55 -8.38
C SER A 328 -2.21 -1.77 -7.31
N LEU A 329 -1.70 -2.46 -6.29
CA LEU A 329 -0.84 -1.86 -5.26
C LEU A 329 0.43 -1.24 -5.86
N ALA A 330 1.08 -1.93 -6.81
CA ALA A 330 2.26 -1.40 -7.51
C ALA A 330 1.94 -0.12 -8.29
N ASP A 331 0.79 -0.10 -9.00
CA ASP A 331 0.37 1.06 -9.81
C ASP A 331 0.08 2.31 -8.98
N MET A 332 -0.33 2.14 -7.73
CA MET A 332 -0.50 3.27 -6.81
C MET A 332 0.82 3.91 -6.43
N LEU A 333 1.93 3.17 -6.44
CA LEU A 333 3.24 3.67 -6.06
C LEU A 333 4.01 4.23 -7.27
N LYS A 334 3.97 3.54 -8.42
CA LYS A 334 4.76 3.86 -9.61
C LYS A 334 4.07 4.86 -10.56
N GLY A 335 4.86 5.42 -11.48
CA GLY A 335 4.35 6.28 -12.56
C GLY A 335 4.16 7.76 -12.18
N LYS A 336 3.71 8.57 -13.15
CA LYS A 336 3.51 10.03 -12.97
C LYS A 336 2.38 10.34 -11.99
N GLN A 337 1.32 9.54 -12.00
CA GLN A 337 0.19 9.63 -11.06
C GLN A 337 0.41 8.80 -9.78
N GLY A 338 1.59 8.20 -9.61
CA GLY A 338 1.92 7.40 -8.43
C GLY A 338 2.29 8.26 -7.22
N ARG A 339 2.28 7.65 -6.04
CA ARG A 339 2.52 8.34 -4.76
C ARG A 339 3.84 9.12 -4.72
N PHE A 340 4.95 8.54 -5.20
CA PHE A 340 6.26 9.20 -5.12
C PHE A 340 6.30 10.53 -5.89
N ARG A 341 5.86 10.53 -7.15
CA ARG A 341 5.95 11.73 -8.00
C ARG A 341 4.83 12.72 -7.74
N GLN A 342 3.60 12.26 -7.55
CA GLN A 342 2.44 13.14 -7.47
C GLN A 342 2.19 13.69 -6.07
N ASN A 343 2.41 12.89 -5.01
CA ASN A 343 1.99 13.23 -3.64
C ASN A 343 3.15 13.52 -2.68
N LEU A 344 4.29 12.86 -2.85
CA LEU A 344 5.46 13.11 -1.98
C LEU A 344 6.23 14.34 -2.44
N LEU A 345 6.55 14.43 -3.74
CA LEU A 345 7.23 15.59 -4.33
C LEU A 345 6.27 16.74 -4.66
N GLY A 346 5.06 16.42 -5.12
CA GLY A 346 3.99 17.38 -5.36
C GLY A 346 3.07 17.46 -4.15
N LYS A 347 2.99 18.61 -3.48
CA LYS A 347 1.99 18.85 -2.45
C LYS A 347 1.21 20.11 -2.77
N ARG A 348 -0.11 20.02 -2.61
CA ARG A 348 -0.92 21.22 -2.52
C ARG A 348 -0.63 21.84 -1.16
N VAL A 349 -0.38 23.14 -1.15
CA VAL A 349 -0.07 23.90 0.04
C VAL A 349 -1.17 24.90 0.28
N ASP A 350 -1.57 25.03 1.54
CA ASP A 350 -2.46 26.10 1.98
C ASP A 350 -1.72 27.45 1.94
N TYR A 351 -2.44 28.56 2.13
CA TYR A 351 -1.89 29.92 2.04
C TYR A 351 -1.22 30.21 0.68
N SER A 352 -1.85 29.74 -0.40
CA SER A 352 -1.43 30.01 -1.76
C SER A 352 -2.58 30.63 -2.57
N GLY A 353 -2.22 31.48 -3.54
CA GLY A 353 -3.16 32.17 -4.42
C GLY A 353 -2.67 32.18 -5.86
N ARG A 354 -3.58 32.38 -6.81
CA ARG A 354 -3.26 32.55 -8.23
C ARG A 354 -4.12 33.68 -8.79
N SER A 355 -3.48 34.61 -9.49
CA SER A 355 -4.14 35.69 -10.23
C SER A 355 -3.44 35.93 -11.57
N VAL A 356 -4.05 36.78 -12.39
CA VAL A 356 -3.47 37.27 -13.64
C VAL A 356 -2.46 38.37 -13.31
N ILE A 357 -1.30 38.32 -13.96
CA ILE A 357 -0.26 39.35 -13.81
C ILE A 357 -0.56 40.53 -14.73
N THR A 358 -0.42 41.73 -14.18
CA THR A 358 -0.51 43.01 -14.90
C THR A 358 0.80 43.79 -14.75
N VAL A 359 1.01 44.81 -15.57
CA VAL A 359 2.19 45.67 -15.49
C VAL A 359 1.94 46.75 -14.44
N GLY A 360 2.83 46.87 -13.45
CA GLY A 360 2.82 47.93 -12.43
C GLY A 360 4.11 48.74 -12.48
N PRO A 361 4.25 49.69 -13.44
CA PRO A 361 5.50 50.40 -13.70
C PRO A 361 5.98 51.29 -12.54
N GLU A 362 5.09 51.65 -11.61
CA GLU A 362 5.36 52.46 -10.42
C GLU A 362 5.99 51.69 -9.25
N LEU A 363 6.09 50.37 -9.33
CA LEU A 363 6.62 49.51 -8.27
C LEU A 363 8.15 49.47 -8.29
N LYS A 364 8.77 49.35 -7.12
CA LYS A 364 10.22 49.09 -7.02
C LYS A 364 10.53 47.63 -7.36
N LEU A 365 11.80 47.35 -7.64
CA LEU A 365 12.28 46.00 -8.00
C LEU A 365 11.96 44.91 -6.95
N HIS A 366 11.87 45.28 -5.67
CA HIS A 366 11.55 44.36 -4.57
C HIS A 366 10.05 44.35 -4.21
N GLU A 367 9.23 45.18 -4.84
CA GLU A 367 7.80 45.33 -4.51
C GLU A 367 6.95 44.55 -5.53
N CYS A 368 5.78 44.08 -5.08
CA CYS A 368 4.76 43.53 -5.96
C CYS A 368 3.36 44.01 -5.54
N GLY A 369 2.47 44.22 -6.51
CA GLY A 369 1.07 44.52 -6.24
C GLY A 369 0.30 43.27 -5.82
N LEU A 370 -0.36 43.32 -4.67
CA LEU A 370 -1.21 42.24 -4.18
C LEU A 370 -2.66 42.73 -4.00
N PRO A 371 -3.64 42.13 -4.69
CA PRO A 371 -5.05 42.45 -4.51
C PRO A 371 -5.50 42.33 -3.06
N LYS A 372 -6.22 43.36 -2.57
CA LYS A 372 -6.77 43.42 -1.22
C LYS A 372 -7.54 42.16 -0.81
N LYS A 373 -8.42 41.64 -1.68
CA LYS A 373 -9.20 40.42 -1.40
C LYS A 373 -8.31 39.17 -1.26
N MET A 374 -7.28 39.05 -2.10
CA MET A 374 -6.34 37.93 -2.00
C MET A 374 -5.51 38.03 -0.72
N ALA A 375 -5.01 39.23 -0.41
CA ALA A 375 -4.28 39.48 0.81
C ALA A 375 -5.13 39.17 2.05
N LEU A 376 -6.39 39.60 2.07
CA LEU A 376 -7.33 39.31 3.14
C LEU A 376 -7.46 37.80 3.39
N GLU A 377 -7.55 36.98 2.34
CA GLU A 377 -7.63 35.52 2.42
C GLU A 377 -6.32 34.86 2.88
N LEU A 378 -5.18 35.27 2.32
CA LEU A 378 -3.87 34.69 2.62
C LEU A 378 -3.44 34.97 4.06
N PHE A 379 -3.73 36.17 4.57
CA PHE A 379 -3.27 36.63 5.88
C PHE A 379 -4.32 36.46 6.99
N LYS A 380 -5.46 35.80 6.75
CA LYS A 380 -6.55 35.63 7.74
C LYS A 380 -6.08 35.26 9.16
N PRO A 381 -5.20 34.27 9.39
CA PRO A 381 -4.80 33.91 10.75
C PRO A 381 -4.05 35.04 11.47
N PHE A 382 -3.21 35.78 10.75
CA PHE A 382 -2.45 36.91 11.29
C PHE A 382 -3.36 38.08 11.65
N ILE A 383 -4.37 38.34 10.80
CA ILE A 383 -5.40 39.36 11.06
C ILE A 383 -6.18 39.01 12.33
N TYR A 384 -6.59 37.74 12.50
CA TYR A 384 -7.29 37.31 13.70
C TYR A 384 -6.46 37.49 14.98
N ALA A 385 -5.17 37.15 14.93
CA ALA A 385 -4.27 37.32 16.06
C ALA A 385 -4.06 38.80 16.42
N ARG A 386 -3.94 39.68 15.41
CA ARG A 386 -3.78 41.13 15.63
C ARG A 386 -5.07 41.80 16.14
N LEU A 387 -6.24 41.40 15.65
CA LEU A 387 -7.54 41.89 16.14
C LEU A 387 -7.74 41.57 17.63
N ASP A 388 -7.36 40.36 18.05
CA ASP A 388 -7.42 39.92 19.45
C ASP A 388 -6.39 40.67 20.31
N ALA A 389 -5.15 40.79 19.84
CA ALA A 389 -4.08 41.53 20.54
C ALA A 389 -4.41 43.02 20.76
N LYS A 390 -5.13 43.66 19.82
CA LYS A 390 -5.61 45.04 19.94
C LYS A 390 -6.90 45.18 20.76
N GLY A 391 -7.49 44.07 21.24
CA GLY A 391 -8.74 44.07 21.99
C GLY A 391 -9.98 44.47 21.16
N LEU A 392 -9.87 44.48 19.83
CA LEU A 392 -10.97 44.83 18.92
C LEU A 392 -11.99 43.69 18.79
N SER A 393 -11.57 42.46 19.10
CA SER A 393 -12.43 41.31 19.20
C SER A 393 -12.06 40.48 20.42
N GLY A 394 -13.07 39.95 21.13
CA GLY A 394 -12.84 39.10 22.31
C GLY A 394 -12.85 37.60 22.00
N THR A 395 -13.22 37.20 20.78
CA THR A 395 -13.24 35.79 20.35
C THR A 395 -12.91 35.65 18.87
N VAL A 396 -12.30 34.52 18.48
CA VAL A 396 -12.00 34.18 17.06
C VAL A 396 -13.24 34.23 16.18
N LYS A 397 -14.42 33.86 16.70
CA LYS A 397 -15.69 33.93 15.94
C LYS A 397 -16.09 35.38 15.63
N GLN A 398 -15.85 36.29 16.56
CA GLN A 398 -16.09 37.72 16.35
C GLN A 398 -15.09 38.27 15.32
N SER A 399 -13.79 37.95 15.44
CA SER A 399 -12.78 38.32 14.45
C SER A 399 -13.16 37.85 13.05
N LYS A 400 -13.60 36.59 12.94
CA LYS A 400 -14.07 36.02 11.67
C LYS A 400 -15.24 36.81 11.08
N ARG A 401 -16.25 37.17 11.88
CA ARG A 401 -17.37 38.00 11.42
C ARG A 401 -16.95 39.41 11.00
N MET A 402 -15.96 40.01 11.68
CA MET A 402 -15.44 41.34 11.32
C MET A 402 -14.71 41.30 9.98
N VAL A 403 -13.91 40.25 9.75
CA VAL A 403 -13.22 40.00 8.47
C VAL A 403 -14.21 39.69 7.34
N GLU A 404 -15.21 38.84 7.57
CA GLU A 404 -16.26 38.53 6.57
C GLU A 404 -17.11 39.75 6.20
N ARG A 405 -17.23 40.74 7.09
CA ARG A 405 -17.94 42.00 6.84
C ARG A 405 -17.04 43.12 6.30
N GLU A 406 -15.76 42.83 6.06
CA GLU A 406 -14.77 43.79 5.52
C GLU A 406 -14.76 45.13 6.27
N GLN A 407 -14.84 45.08 7.60
CA GLN A 407 -14.88 46.30 8.42
C GLN A 407 -13.63 47.17 8.23
N PRO A 408 -13.73 48.51 8.32
CA PRO A 408 -12.61 49.42 8.11
C PRO A 408 -11.33 49.07 8.91
N ALA A 409 -11.51 48.74 10.20
CA ALA A 409 -10.40 48.37 11.09
C ALA A 409 -9.61 47.13 10.63
N VAL A 410 -10.21 46.26 9.81
CA VAL A 410 -9.52 45.08 9.25
C VAL A 410 -8.50 45.49 8.20
N TRP A 411 -8.77 46.53 7.42
CA TRP A 411 -7.85 47.04 6.39
C TRP A 411 -6.62 47.67 7.02
N ASP A 412 -6.79 48.46 8.08
CA ASP A 412 -5.67 49.05 8.83
C ASP A 412 -4.75 47.97 9.42
N ILE A 413 -5.34 46.88 9.93
CA ILE A 413 -4.59 45.74 10.46
C ILE A 413 -3.92 44.95 9.34
N LEU A 414 -4.58 44.82 8.18
CA LEU A 414 -4.00 44.14 7.03
C LEU A 414 -2.74 44.87 6.53
N ASP A 415 -2.79 46.19 6.43
CA ASP A 415 -1.62 47.02 6.08
C ASP A 415 -0.48 46.86 7.09
N GLU A 416 -0.79 46.79 8.39
CA GLU A 416 0.20 46.53 9.43
C GLU A 416 0.82 45.12 9.32
N VAL A 417 0.01 44.10 9.03
CA VAL A 417 0.43 42.69 8.95
C VAL A 417 1.31 42.44 7.72
N ILE A 418 1.04 43.12 6.61
CA ILE A 418 1.75 42.94 5.34
C ILE A 418 3.12 43.62 5.34
N ARG A 419 3.29 44.65 6.16
CA ARG A 419 4.54 45.39 6.25
C ARG A 419 5.70 44.46 6.65
N GLU A 420 6.76 44.47 5.84
CA GLU A 420 7.95 43.62 6.02
C GLU A 420 7.65 42.10 6.03
N HIS A 421 6.51 41.69 5.46
CA HIS A 421 6.14 40.28 5.31
C HIS A 421 6.22 39.85 3.85
N PRO A 422 7.37 39.32 3.37
CA PRO A 422 7.54 38.98 1.97
C PRO A 422 6.61 37.84 1.54
N VAL A 423 6.24 37.85 0.25
CA VAL A 423 5.50 36.79 -0.43
C VAL A 423 6.34 36.19 -1.55
N LEU A 424 6.15 34.90 -1.82
CA LEU A 424 6.82 34.21 -2.92
C LEU A 424 5.93 34.21 -4.17
N LEU A 425 6.44 34.77 -5.27
CA LEU A 425 5.81 34.68 -6.58
C LEU A 425 6.47 33.57 -7.39
N ASN A 426 5.66 32.78 -8.11
CA ASN A 426 6.12 31.70 -8.96
C ASN A 426 5.34 31.69 -10.29
N ARG A 427 6.01 31.37 -11.40
CA ARG A 427 5.39 31.18 -12.72
C ARG A 427 5.63 29.76 -13.24
N ALA A 428 4.55 29.10 -13.68
CA ALA A 428 4.65 27.84 -14.40
C ALA A 428 4.92 28.11 -15.91
N PRO A 429 5.84 27.37 -16.56
CA PRO A 429 6.75 26.35 -16.00
C PRO A 429 7.98 26.96 -15.31
N THR A 430 8.36 26.43 -14.14
CA THR A 430 9.57 26.84 -13.41
C THR A 430 10.79 26.08 -13.94
N LEU A 431 11.60 26.72 -14.81
CA LEU A 431 12.77 26.08 -15.44
C LEU A 431 14.05 26.18 -14.61
N HIS A 432 14.20 27.26 -13.84
CA HIS A 432 15.39 27.55 -13.05
C HIS A 432 15.01 28.25 -11.73
N ARG A 433 15.96 28.34 -10.80
CA ARG A 433 15.75 28.94 -9.47
C ARG A 433 15.15 30.36 -9.50
N LEU A 434 15.46 31.17 -10.53
CA LEU A 434 14.94 32.53 -10.66
C LEU A 434 13.44 32.61 -11.00
N GLY A 435 12.78 31.48 -11.26
CA GLY A 435 11.33 31.44 -11.47
C GLY A 435 10.52 31.57 -10.18
N ILE A 436 11.19 31.51 -9.02
CA ILE A 436 10.60 31.77 -7.70
C ILE A 436 11.39 32.91 -7.07
N GLN A 437 10.71 34.00 -6.73
CA GLN A 437 11.32 35.19 -6.14
C GLN A 437 10.44 35.73 -5.01
N ALA A 438 11.07 36.37 -4.04
CA ALA A 438 10.39 37.01 -2.91
C ALA A 438 10.21 38.50 -3.20
N PHE A 439 9.04 39.04 -2.86
CA PHE A 439 8.71 40.45 -3.01
C PHE A 439 7.93 40.94 -1.78
N GLU A 440 8.03 42.23 -1.49
CA GLU A 440 7.20 42.91 -0.50
C GLU A 440 5.83 43.23 -1.12
N PRO A 441 4.71 42.81 -0.51
CA PRO A 441 3.39 43.07 -1.05
C PRO A 441 2.99 44.52 -0.78
N LYS A 442 2.51 45.20 -1.81
CA LYS A 442 1.81 46.48 -1.70
C LYS A 442 0.34 46.26 -2.04
N LEU A 443 -0.56 46.64 -1.15
CA LEU A 443 -1.99 46.47 -1.39
C LEU A 443 -2.44 47.32 -2.58
N ILE A 444 -3.11 46.66 -3.52
CA ILE A 444 -3.74 47.31 -4.68
C ILE A 444 -5.23 46.96 -4.73
N GLU A 445 -6.01 47.85 -5.33
CA GLU A 445 -7.37 47.56 -5.75
C GLU A 445 -7.34 46.76 -7.06
N GLY A 446 -8.19 45.73 -7.19
CA GLY A 446 -8.24 44.90 -8.39
C GLY A 446 -8.68 43.46 -8.14
#